data_AF-A0A315EDY3-F1
#
_entry.id   AF-A0A315EDY3-F1
#
_cell.length_a   1.000
_cell.length_b   1.000
_cell.length_c   1.000
_cell.angle_alpha   90.00
_cell.angle_beta   90.00
_cell.angle_gamma   90.00
#
_symmetry.space_group_name_H-M   'P 1'
#
loop_
_entity.id
_entity.type
_entity.pdbx_description
1 polymer ?
#
loop_
_entity_poly.entity_id
_entity_poly.type
_entity_poly.pdbx_seq_one_letter_code
_entity_poly.pdbx_strand_id
1 'polypeptide(L)'
;MRWHPYILKKCVIAVLGSVFACQATLANPIWHCSRNEIQIADASDNFTLASLTVEREVIRLSLRDLYAVYQGAHVRLTGGIPLSACVIGDHDSSLTKIALQSIGSPSGTMKALSSQSAITKSNIHVVHSESAMLTCITKHHPALGYLSKATDTETVGPCF
;
A
#
# COMPACT_ATOMS: atom_id res chain seq x y z
N MET A 1 18.97 46.85 54.11
CA MET A 1 18.03 46.66 52.98
C MET A 1 18.34 45.33 52.31
N ARG A 2 17.30 44.50 52.11
CA ARG A 2 17.06 43.44 51.09
C ARG A 2 18.25 42.53 50.67
N TRP A 3 18.19 41.20 50.93
CA TRP A 3 17.57 40.15 50.06
C TRP A 3 18.17 40.20 48.62
N HIS A 4 18.83 39.22 47.99
CA HIS A 4 18.83 37.75 48.03
C HIS A 4 19.99 37.23 47.10
N PRO A 5 20.85 36.27 47.47
CA PRO A 5 21.67 35.51 46.51
C PRO A 5 21.02 34.16 46.17
N TYR A 6 19.69 34.12 46.04
CA TYR A 6 18.92 32.88 45.86
C TYR A 6 18.28 32.73 44.47
N ILE A 7 18.50 33.68 43.56
CA ILE A 7 17.88 33.68 42.22
C ILE A 7 18.81 33.09 41.16
N LEU A 8 20.14 33.10 41.35
CA LEU A 8 21.07 32.60 40.33
C LEU A 8 21.18 31.07 40.27
N LYS A 9 20.80 30.35 41.33
CA LYS A 9 20.83 28.88 41.38
C LYS A 9 19.67 28.19 40.66
N LYS A 10 18.61 28.93 40.30
CA LYS A 10 17.45 28.36 39.59
C LYS A 10 17.58 28.38 38.07
N CYS A 11 18.51 29.16 37.51
CA CYS A 11 18.73 29.18 36.06
C CYS A 11 19.55 27.98 35.55
N VAL A 12 20.26 27.26 36.42
CA VAL A 12 21.11 26.12 35.99
C VAL A 12 20.33 24.82 35.85
N ILE A 13 19.10 24.73 36.38
CA ILE A 13 18.29 23.48 36.34
C ILE A 13 17.27 23.48 35.19
N ALA A 14 17.07 24.59 34.49
CA ALA A 14 15.98 24.75 33.52
C ALA A 14 16.38 24.60 32.04
N VAL A 15 17.52 23.99 31.71
CA VAL A 15 17.95 23.79 30.30
C VAL A 15 18.23 22.31 29.95
N LEU A 16 18.16 21.39 30.91
CA LEU A 16 18.18 19.94 30.63
C LEU A 16 16.74 19.41 30.57
N GLY A 17 16.09 19.50 29.42
CA GLY A 17 14.76 18.89 29.33
C GLY A 17 13.96 19.16 28.07
N SER A 18 14.54 18.99 26.88
CA SER A 18 13.74 18.76 25.67
C SER A 18 14.64 18.36 24.50
N VAL A 19 15.25 17.18 24.59
CA VAL A 19 15.60 16.43 23.37
C VAL A 19 14.28 15.96 22.79
N PHE A 20 13.66 16.79 21.95
CA PHE A 20 12.50 16.42 21.16
C PHE A 20 12.97 15.38 20.15
N ALA A 21 12.86 14.10 20.51
CA ALA A 21 13.08 13.01 19.60
C ALA A 21 11.99 13.10 18.52
N CYS A 22 12.31 13.72 17.39
CA CYS A 22 11.53 13.59 16.16
C CYS A 22 11.55 12.11 15.78
N GLN A 23 10.55 11.36 16.22
CA GLN A 23 10.30 10.04 15.69
C GLN A 23 9.93 10.23 14.22
N ALA A 24 10.80 9.78 13.32
CA ALA A 24 10.44 9.63 11.92
C ALA A 24 9.30 8.62 11.86
N THR A 25 8.07 9.12 11.80
CA THR A 25 6.90 8.27 11.58
C THR A 25 7.05 7.67 10.19
N LEU A 26 7.50 6.42 10.11
CA LEU A 26 7.43 5.64 8.88
C LEU A 26 5.97 5.62 8.47
N ALA A 27 5.67 6.13 7.28
CA ALA A 27 4.32 6.12 6.74
C ALA A 27 3.86 4.66 6.63
N ASN A 28 2.70 4.35 7.22
CA ASN A 28 2.12 3.03 7.08
C ASN A 28 1.79 2.79 5.60
N PRO A 29 2.17 1.65 5.03
CA PRO A 29 1.91 1.34 3.63
C PRO A 29 0.41 1.25 3.41
N ILE A 30 -0.04 1.86 2.32
CA ILE A 30 -1.43 1.85 1.89
C ILE A 30 -1.53 0.90 0.71
N TRP A 31 -2.41 -0.08 0.82
CA TRP A 31 -2.69 -1.05 -0.23
C TRP A 31 -3.50 -0.42 -1.35
N HIS A 32 -3.01 -0.57 -2.58
CA HIS A 32 -3.61 -0.04 -3.79
C HIS A 32 -3.91 -1.15 -4.78
N CYS A 33 -5.03 -1.03 -5.46
CA CYS A 33 -5.56 -2.01 -6.40
C CYS A 33 -5.94 -1.29 -7.68
N SER A 34 -5.86 -2.03 -8.78
CA SER A 34 -6.40 -1.55 -10.05
C SER A 34 -7.93 -1.43 -9.96
N ARG A 35 -8.50 -0.34 -10.48
CA ARG A 35 -9.94 -0.13 -10.58
C ARG A 35 -10.52 -0.95 -11.72
N ASN A 36 -11.68 -1.57 -11.52
CA ASN A 36 -12.37 -2.28 -12.60
C ASN A 36 -13.04 -1.27 -13.54
N GLU A 37 -12.80 -1.39 -14.84
CA GLU A 37 -13.57 -0.63 -15.84
C GLU A 37 -14.95 -1.28 -15.96
N ILE A 38 -15.94 -0.79 -15.21
CA ILE A 38 -17.33 -1.16 -15.45
C ILE A 38 -17.79 -0.35 -16.67
N GLN A 39 -17.80 -0.96 -17.86
CA GLN A 39 -18.53 -0.41 -18.99
C GLN A 39 -20.02 -0.48 -18.65
N ILE A 40 -20.62 0.67 -18.32
CA ILE A 40 -22.08 0.79 -18.18
C ILE A 40 -22.65 0.59 -19.58
N ALA A 41 -23.27 -0.57 -19.81
CA ALA A 41 -24.00 -0.84 -21.04
C ALA A 41 -25.10 0.21 -21.23
N ASP A 42 -25.13 0.76 -22.44
CA ASP A 42 -26.11 1.70 -22.98
C ASP A 42 -27.53 1.51 -22.42
N ALA A 43 -27.97 2.42 -21.54
CA ALA A 43 -29.35 2.52 -21.11
C ALA A 43 -30.14 3.30 -22.15
N SER A 44 -30.36 2.69 -23.33
CA SER A 44 -31.19 3.27 -24.39
C SER A 44 -32.67 3.40 -23.99
N ASP A 45 -33.13 2.80 -22.89
CA ASP A 45 -34.49 2.97 -22.43
C ASP A 45 -34.56 3.17 -20.92
N ASN A 46 -35.18 4.29 -20.54
CA ASN A 46 -35.76 4.62 -19.24
C ASN A 46 -35.00 5.67 -18.41
N PHE A 47 -35.69 6.80 -18.20
CA PHE A 47 -35.24 7.97 -17.45
C PHE A 47 -34.97 7.61 -15.98
N THR A 48 -33.70 7.50 -15.58
CA THR A 48 -33.27 7.63 -14.19
C THR A 48 -31.98 8.46 -14.15
N LEU A 49 -32.14 9.78 -14.30
CA LEU A 49 -31.05 10.75 -14.17
C LEU A 49 -30.90 11.20 -12.71
N ALA A 50 -30.31 10.35 -11.86
CA ALA A 50 -29.82 10.77 -10.53
C ALA A 50 -28.80 9.81 -9.89
N SER A 51 -27.84 9.25 -10.65
CA SER A 51 -26.45 8.99 -10.21
C SER A 51 -25.70 8.16 -11.25
N LEU A 52 -25.53 8.69 -12.46
CA LEU A 52 -24.44 8.24 -13.33
C LEU A 52 -23.12 8.87 -12.86
N THR A 53 -22.80 8.69 -11.58
CA THR A 53 -21.41 8.77 -11.13
C THR A 53 -20.80 7.45 -11.54
N VAL A 54 -19.78 7.50 -12.38
CA VAL A 54 -18.92 6.36 -12.70
C VAL A 54 -18.38 5.81 -11.38
N GLU A 55 -19.10 4.87 -10.76
CA GLU A 55 -18.68 4.15 -9.56
C GLU A 55 -17.61 3.17 -10.01
N ARG A 56 -16.38 3.68 -10.16
CA ARG A 56 -15.20 2.87 -10.37
C ARG A 56 -15.01 2.03 -9.11
N GLU A 57 -15.52 0.81 -9.11
CA GLU A 57 -15.30 -0.12 -8.00
C GLU A 57 -13.84 -0.60 -8.06
N VAL A 58 -13.12 -0.40 -6.94
CA VAL A 58 -11.83 -1.06 -6.75
C VAL A 58 -12.11 -2.55 -6.61
N ILE A 59 -11.25 -3.41 -7.16
CA ILE A 59 -11.45 -4.86 -7.07
C ILE A 59 -11.68 -5.27 -5.61
N ARG A 60 -12.80 -5.97 -5.37
CA ARG A 60 -13.10 -6.51 -4.04
C ARG A 60 -12.21 -7.72 -3.78
N LEU A 61 -11.29 -7.57 -2.85
CA LEU A 61 -10.35 -8.61 -2.44
C LEU A 61 -10.51 -8.92 -0.96
N SER A 62 -10.44 -10.20 -0.60
CA SER A 62 -10.28 -10.55 0.82
C SER A 62 -8.81 -10.42 1.25
N LEU A 63 -8.58 -10.18 2.54
CA LEU A 63 -7.22 -10.20 3.10
C LEU A 63 -6.52 -11.56 2.87
N ARG A 64 -7.30 -12.65 2.80
CA ARG A 64 -6.80 -13.99 2.49
C ARG A 64 -6.27 -14.07 1.06
N ASP A 65 -6.99 -13.52 0.08
CA ASP A 65 -6.57 -13.50 -1.32
C ASP A 65 -5.30 -12.66 -1.51
N LEU A 66 -5.24 -11.50 -0.85
CA LEU A 66 -4.06 -10.65 -0.83
C LEU A 66 -2.83 -11.42 -0.31
N TYR A 67 -2.97 -12.08 0.83
CA TYR A 67 -1.92 -12.90 1.42
C TYR A 67 -1.49 -14.06 0.50
N ALA A 68 -2.46 -14.77 -0.08
CA ALA A 68 -2.22 -15.92 -0.95
C ALA A 68 -1.45 -15.53 -2.23
N VAL A 69 -1.77 -14.42 -2.89
CA VAL A 69 -1.03 -13.96 -4.07
C VAL A 69 0.42 -13.67 -3.72
N TYR A 70 0.67 -12.97 -2.61
CA TYR A 70 2.05 -12.69 -2.20
C TYR A 70 2.80 -13.97 -1.79
N GLN A 71 2.14 -15.03 -1.36
CA GLN A 71 2.78 -16.35 -1.19
C GLN A 71 3.13 -17.05 -2.52
N GLY A 72 2.78 -16.48 -3.67
CA GLY A 72 2.94 -17.09 -4.98
C GLY A 72 1.81 -18.06 -5.35
N ALA A 73 0.71 -18.09 -4.58
CA ALA A 73 -0.45 -18.89 -4.93
C ALA A 73 -1.19 -18.28 -6.11
N HIS A 74 -1.80 -19.16 -6.91
CA HIS A 74 -2.58 -18.73 -8.06
C HIS A 74 -4.01 -18.31 -7.65
N VAL A 75 -4.21 -17.04 -7.33
CA VAL A 75 -5.55 -16.49 -7.02
C VAL A 75 -6.28 -16.06 -8.30
N ARG A 76 -7.58 -16.33 -8.35
CA ARG A 76 -8.47 -16.03 -9.47
C ARG A 76 -9.64 -15.22 -8.97
N LEU A 77 -9.95 -14.11 -9.64
CA LEU A 77 -11.13 -13.30 -9.34
C LEU A 77 -12.36 -13.84 -10.07
N THR A 78 -13.52 -13.23 -9.80
CA THR A 78 -14.74 -13.44 -10.57
C THR A 78 -14.45 -13.33 -12.07
N GLY A 79 -14.93 -14.29 -12.85
CA GLY A 79 -14.61 -14.39 -14.29
C GLY A 79 -13.32 -15.16 -14.61
N GLY A 80 -12.65 -15.76 -13.62
CA GLY A 80 -11.49 -16.64 -13.84
C GLY A 80 -10.18 -15.89 -14.18
N ILE A 81 -10.17 -14.58 -14.00
CA ILE A 81 -9.03 -13.71 -14.32
C ILE A 81 -7.98 -13.83 -13.21
N PRO A 82 -6.69 -14.00 -13.52
CA PRO A 82 -5.63 -14.13 -12.52
C PRO A 82 -5.41 -12.79 -11.80
N LEU A 83 -5.26 -12.83 -10.47
CA LEU A 83 -4.84 -11.66 -9.70
C LEU A 83 -3.32 -11.54 -9.72
N SER A 84 -2.83 -10.36 -10.09
CA SER A 84 -1.40 -10.03 -10.12
C SER A 84 -0.99 -9.24 -8.88
N ALA A 85 0.26 -9.37 -8.44
CA ALA A 85 0.83 -8.55 -7.37
C ALA A 85 2.12 -7.87 -7.83
N CYS A 86 2.27 -6.61 -7.46
CA CYS A 86 3.47 -5.83 -7.68
C CYS A 86 4.24 -5.72 -6.36
N VAL A 87 5.57 -5.85 -6.41
CA VAL A 87 6.44 -5.85 -5.22
C VAL A 87 7.71 -5.07 -5.49
N ILE A 88 8.16 -4.28 -4.52
CA ILE A 88 9.46 -3.60 -4.64
C ILE A 88 10.56 -4.63 -4.37
N GLY A 89 11.41 -4.87 -5.38
CA GLY A 89 12.45 -5.92 -5.37
C GLY A 89 13.63 -5.64 -4.45
N ASP A 90 13.71 -4.45 -3.88
CA ASP A 90 14.65 -4.16 -2.82
C ASP A 90 14.18 -4.85 -1.53
N HIS A 91 14.85 -5.95 -1.20
CA HIS A 91 14.60 -6.76 -0.01
C HIS A 91 14.74 -5.96 1.29
N ASP A 92 15.43 -4.81 1.24
CA ASP A 92 15.60 -3.90 2.37
C ASP A 92 14.68 -2.69 2.36
N SER A 93 13.76 -2.60 1.39
CA SER A 93 12.71 -1.59 1.41
C SER A 93 11.89 -1.70 2.69
N SER A 94 12.00 -0.68 3.54
CA SER A 94 11.18 -0.55 4.76
C SER A 94 9.70 -0.61 4.44
N LEU A 95 9.29 -0.04 3.31
CA LEU A 95 7.91 -0.07 2.82
C LEU A 95 7.44 -1.51 2.56
N THR A 96 8.23 -2.32 1.83
CA THR A 96 7.90 -3.73 1.57
C THR A 96 7.80 -4.54 2.86
N LYS A 97 8.75 -4.35 3.79
CA LYS A 97 8.75 -5.05 5.08
C LYS A 97 7.50 -4.74 5.88
N ILE A 98 7.16 -3.45 6.02
CA ILE A 98 5.97 -3.03 6.76
C ILE A 98 4.69 -3.51 6.04
N ALA A 99 4.65 -3.46 4.70
CA ALA A 99 3.47 -3.87 3.93
C ALA A 99 3.17 -5.35 4.14
N LEU A 100 4.18 -6.21 3.93
CA LEU A 100 4.01 -7.64 4.12
C LEU A 100 3.70 -8.00 5.58
N GLN A 101 4.29 -7.29 6.55
CA GLN A 101 3.93 -7.43 7.96
C GLN A 101 2.48 -7.04 8.24
N SER A 102 1.95 -5.99 7.61
CA SER A 102 0.58 -5.51 7.84
C SER A 102 -0.49 -6.52 7.42
N ILE A 103 -0.15 -7.45 6.52
CA ILE A 103 -1.04 -8.53 6.07
C ILE A 103 -0.71 -9.88 6.73
N GLY A 104 0.15 -9.87 7.75
CA GLY A 104 0.53 -11.07 8.49
C GLY A 104 1.54 -11.98 7.78
N SER A 105 2.34 -11.45 6.85
CA SER A 105 3.41 -12.19 6.15
C SER A 105 4.82 -11.71 6.56
N PRO A 106 5.44 -12.30 7.61
CA PRO A 106 6.60 -11.68 8.23
C PRO A 106 7.97 -12.08 7.66
N SER A 107 8.10 -13.15 6.85
CA SER A 107 9.46 -13.60 6.42
C SER A 107 9.52 -14.62 5.28
N GLY A 108 8.64 -15.62 5.24
CA GLY A 108 8.69 -16.70 4.24
C GLY A 108 8.45 -16.22 2.80
N THR A 109 7.54 -15.24 2.65
CA THR A 109 7.18 -14.64 1.37
C THR A 109 8.33 -13.86 0.73
N MET A 110 9.08 -13.06 1.49
CA MET A 110 10.24 -12.34 0.95
C MET A 110 11.31 -13.31 0.42
N LYS A 111 11.49 -14.46 1.07
CA LYS A 111 12.44 -15.50 0.63
C LYS A 111 11.94 -16.21 -0.64
N ALA A 112 10.65 -16.50 -0.73
CA ALA A 112 10.04 -17.04 -1.95
C ALA A 112 10.16 -16.05 -3.12
N LEU A 113 9.90 -14.76 -2.88
CA LEU A 113 10.10 -13.70 -3.86
C LEU A 113 11.58 -13.51 -4.23
N SER A 114 12.53 -13.69 -3.30
CA SER A 114 13.95 -13.58 -3.62
C SER A 114 14.45 -14.70 -4.57
N SER A 115 13.75 -15.83 -4.61
CA SER A 115 14.03 -16.88 -5.59
C SER A 115 13.34 -16.57 -6.92
N GLN A 116 14.11 -16.13 -7.92
CA GLN A 116 13.64 -15.80 -9.27
C GLN A 116 12.73 -16.87 -9.92
N SER A 117 12.87 -18.13 -9.49
CA SER A 117 12.11 -19.30 -9.93
C SER A 117 10.66 -19.35 -9.43
N ALA A 118 10.34 -18.74 -8.28
CA ALA A 118 8.96 -18.63 -7.81
C ALA A 118 8.24 -17.45 -8.48
N ILE A 119 8.95 -16.34 -8.71
CA ILE A 119 8.43 -15.16 -9.41
C ILE A 119 7.98 -15.53 -10.82
N THR A 120 8.80 -16.27 -11.59
CA THR A 120 8.51 -16.62 -13.00
C THR A 120 7.29 -17.52 -13.21
N LYS A 121 6.82 -18.24 -12.17
CA LYS A 121 5.61 -19.06 -12.22
C LYS A 121 4.38 -18.40 -11.59
N SER A 122 4.57 -17.27 -10.92
CA SER A 122 3.52 -16.52 -10.22
C SER A 122 3.17 -15.24 -10.98
N ASN A 123 1.96 -14.68 -10.80
CA ASN A 123 1.60 -13.36 -11.34
C ASN A 123 2.21 -12.22 -10.48
N ILE A 124 3.47 -12.39 -10.03
CA ILE A 124 4.18 -11.43 -9.21
C ILE A 124 5.17 -10.66 -10.08
N HIS A 125 5.13 -9.34 -10.00
CA HIS A 125 5.93 -8.44 -10.80
C HIS A 125 6.82 -7.59 -9.89
N VAL A 126 8.13 -7.66 -10.13
CA VAL A 126 9.12 -6.93 -9.35
C VAL A 126 9.33 -5.54 -9.95
N VAL A 127 9.26 -4.50 -9.11
CA VAL A 127 9.49 -3.10 -9.46
C VAL A 127 10.56 -2.49 -8.56
N HIS A 128 11.08 -1.31 -8.92
CA HIS A 128 12.20 -0.67 -8.23
C HIS A 128 11.84 0.69 -7.59
N SER A 129 10.60 1.15 -7.74
CA SER A 129 10.13 2.41 -7.18
C SER A 129 8.62 2.41 -6.99
N GLU A 130 8.10 3.35 -6.18
CA GLU A 130 6.67 3.61 -6.02
C GLU A 130 6.01 4.08 -7.33
N SER A 131 6.73 4.85 -8.16
CA SER A 131 6.23 5.22 -9.49
C SER A 131 6.07 4.01 -10.41
N ALA A 132 7.04 3.10 -10.40
CA ALA A 132 6.96 1.85 -11.14
C ALA A 132 5.89 0.90 -10.56
N MET A 133 5.64 0.95 -9.25
CA MET A 133 4.54 0.23 -8.60
C MET A 133 3.20 0.66 -9.18
N LEU A 134 2.93 1.96 -9.29
CA LEU A 134 1.70 2.47 -9.92
C LEU A 134 1.55 1.98 -11.36
N THR A 135 2.61 2.11 -12.17
CA THR A 135 2.58 1.61 -13.55
C THR A 135 2.34 0.10 -13.62
N CYS A 136 2.92 -0.66 -12.69
CA CYS A 136 2.75 -2.10 -12.62
C CYS A 136 1.28 -2.46 -12.31
N ILE A 137 0.66 -1.79 -11.35
CA ILE A 137 -0.75 -2.00 -11.00
C ILE A 137 -1.66 -1.69 -12.20
N THR A 138 -1.43 -0.58 -12.89
CA THR A 138 -2.21 -0.22 -14.08
C THR A 138 -2.03 -1.21 -15.23
N LYS A 139 -0.80 -1.69 -15.46
CA LYS A 139 -0.47 -2.55 -16.60
C LYS A 139 -0.97 -3.99 -16.46
N HIS A 140 -0.96 -4.53 -15.24
CA HIS A 140 -1.22 -5.95 -14.97
C HIS A 140 -2.63 -6.22 -14.42
N HIS A 141 -3.60 -5.39 -14.82
CA HIS A 141 -5.00 -5.48 -14.37
C HIS A 141 -5.56 -6.91 -14.53
N PRO A 142 -6.16 -7.51 -13.49
CA PRO A 142 -6.33 -7.01 -12.13
C PRO A 142 -5.04 -7.18 -11.31
N ALA A 143 -4.56 -6.09 -10.70
CA ALA A 143 -3.34 -6.08 -9.92
C ALA A 143 -3.47 -5.30 -8.61
N LEU A 144 -2.56 -5.60 -7.69
CA LEU A 144 -2.43 -4.91 -6.41
C LEU A 144 -0.96 -4.61 -6.08
N GLY A 145 -0.76 -3.65 -5.18
CA GLY A 145 0.53 -3.22 -4.68
C GLY A 145 0.37 -2.30 -3.47
N TYR A 146 1.45 -1.64 -3.07
CA TYR A 146 1.45 -0.77 -1.89
C TYR A 146 2.29 0.49 -2.13
N LEU A 147 1.86 1.59 -1.54
CA LEU A 147 2.48 2.91 -1.65
C LEU A 147 2.58 3.56 -0.26
N SER A 148 3.50 4.51 -0.11
CA SER A 148 3.66 5.30 1.12
C SER A 148 2.54 6.34 1.30
N LYS A 149 1.87 6.73 0.21
CA LYS A 149 0.81 7.73 0.19
C LYS A 149 -0.44 7.20 -0.50
N ALA A 150 -1.59 7.62 -0.01
CA ALA A 150 -2.86 7.38 -0.67
C ALA A 150 -2.82 8.03 -2.06
N THR A 151 -3.03 7.22 -3.08
CA THR A 151 -3.06 7.62 -4.48
C THR A 151 -4.38 7.18 -5.06
N ASP A 152 -5.18 8.15 -5.50
CA ASP A 152 -6.46 7.89 -6.14
C ASP A 152 -6.44 8.47 -7.55
N THR A 153 -6.51 7.57 -8.52
CA THR A 153 -6.52 7.90 -9.95
C THR A 153 -7.67 7.16 -10.63
N GLU A 154 -7.86 7.42 -11.92
CA GLU A 154 -8.89 6.74 -12.71
C GLU A 154 -8.69 5.21 -12.80
N THR A 155 -7.43 4.73 -12.76
CA THR A 155 -7.11 3.31 -12.96
C THR A 155 -6.63 2.59 -11.70
N VAL A 156 -6.31 3.33 -10.62
CA VAL A 156 -5.76 2.78 -9.37
C VAL A 156 -6.37 3.53 -8.19
N GLY A 157 -6.74 2.79 -7.14
CA GLY A 157 -7.20 3.36 -5.87
C GLY A 157 -6.90 2.46 -4.67
N PRO A 158 -7.13 2.93 -3.44
CA PRO A 158 -6.98 2.12 -2.23
C PRO A 158 -7.90 0.88 -2.23
N CYS A 159 -7.41 -0.28 -1.77
CA CYS A 159 -8.17 -1.54 -1.77
C CYS A 159 -9.13 -1.72 -0.58
N PHE A 160 -8.92 -0.99 0.52
CA PHE A 160 -9.62 -1.13 1.81
C PHE A 160 -9.84 0.24 2.47
#